data_AF-A0A9E5NKP8-F1
#
_entry.id   AF-A0A9E5NKP8-F1
#
_cell.length_a   1.000
_cell.length_b   1.000
_cell.length_c   1.000
_cell.angle_alpha   90.00
_cell.angle_beta   90.00
_cell.angle_gamma   90.00
#
_symmetry.space_group_name_H-M   'P 1'
#
loop_
_entity.id
_entity.type
_entity.pdbx_description
1 polymer ?
#
loop_
_entity_poly.entity_id
_entity_poly.type
_entity_poly.pdbx_seq_one_letter_code
_entity_poly.pdbx_strand_id
1 'polypeptide(L)' 'IGRLKGEQVIAIDPNRRELVDAPPGPLKIVMDATDLQLLDETFATVTSFFTLMYVKGFEHERVFEEVFRVL' A
#
# COMPACT_ATOMS: atom_id res chain seq x y z
N ILE A 1 10.53 1.96 -3.25
CA ILE A 1 10.94 0.80 -2.42
C ILE A 1 11.07 -0.51 -3.21
N GLY A 2 10.14 -0.83 -4.12
CA GLY A 2 10.15 -2.10 -4.87
C GLY A 2 11.44 -2.44 -5.64
N ARG A 3 12.14 -1.45 -6.21
CA ARG A 3 13.47 -1.67 -6.82
C ARG A 3 14.56 -2.07 -5.83
N LEU A 4 14.46 -1.64 -4.57
CA LEU A 4 15.47 -1.86 -3.52
C LEU A 4 15.24 -3.16 -2.77
N LYS A 5 13.98 -3.55 -2.58
CA LYS A 5 13.56 -4.70 -1.76
C LYS A 5 12.94 -5.84 -2.57
N GLY A 6 12.72 -5.65 -3.87
CA GLY A 6 12.26 -6.67 -4.81
C GLY A 6 11.00 -7.38 -4.33
N GLU A 7 11.07 -8.71 -4.25
CA GLU A 7 9.99 -9.63 -3.85
C GLU A 7 9.61 -9.51 -2.36
N GLN A 8 10.39 -8.80 -1.55
CA GLN A 8 10.06 -8.54 -0.14
C GLN A 8 9.03 -7.41 0.04
N VAL A 9 8.40 -6.95 -1.04
CA VAL A 9 7.46 -5.82 -1.04
C VAL A 9 6.11 -6.30 -1.55
N ILE A 10 5.05 -5.90 -0.84
CA ILE A 10 3.70 -5.89 -1.39
C ILE A 10 3.38 -4.45 -1.80
N ALA A 11 3.07 -4.25 -3.08
CA ALA A 11 2.63 -2.99 -3.64
C ALA A 11 1.11 -3.04 -3.85
N ILE A 12 0.40 -2.08 -3.29
CA ILE A 12 -1.04 -1.94 -3.45
C ILE A 12 -1.41 -0.65 -4.17
N ASP A 13 -2.46 -0.70 -4.97
CA ASP A 13 -3.12 0.48 -5.55
C ASP A 13 -4.55 0.08 -5.98
N PRO A 14 -5.58 0.93 -5.81
CA PRO A 14 -6.92 0.61 -6.32
C PRO A 14 -6.97 0.60 -7.86
N ASN A 15 -6.04 1.26 -8.54
CA ASN A 15 -5.93 1.29 -9.99
C ASN A 15 -4.92 0.26 -10.51
N ARG A 16 -5.43 -0.80 -11.14
CA ARG A 16 -4.62 -1.84 -11.79
C ARG A 16 -3.57 -1.29 -12.75
N ARG A 17 -3.84 -0.18 -13.45
CA ARG A 17 -2.89 0.37 -14.44
C ARG A 17 -1.61 0.88 -13.76
N GLU A 18 -1.74 1.58 -12.65
CA GLU A 18 -0.59 2.06 -11.85
C GLU A 18 0.31 0.89 -11.40
N LEU A 19 -0.30 -0.23 -11.01
CA LEU A 19 0.43 -1.43 -10.63
C LEU A 19 1.18 -2.07 -11.81
N VAL A 20 0.61 -2.06 -13.01
CA VAL A 20 1.29 -2.63 -14.20
C VAL A 20 2.60 -1.88 -14.46
N ASP A 21 2.56 -0.55 -14.36
CA ASP A 21 3.71 0.33 -14.61
C ASP A 21 4.75 0.31 -13.47
N ALA A 22 4.39 -0.20 -12.29
CA ALA A 22 5.33 -0.38 -11.19
C ALA A 22 6.47 -1.36 -11.57
N PRO A 23 7.69 -1.19 -11.02
CA PRO A 23 8.82 -2.06 -11.30
C PRO A 23 8.52 -3.56 -11.05
N PRO A 24 9.22 -4.49 -11.74
CA PRO A 24 9.16 -5.91 -11.41
C PRO A 24 9.75 -6.19 -10.03
N GLY A 25 9.37 -7.32 -9.42
CA GLY A 25 9.83 -7.75 -8.10
C GLY A 25 8.69 -7.83 -7.07
N PRO A 26 8.06 -6.71 -6.68
CA PRO A 26 6.99 -6.74 -5.68
C PRO A 26 5.80 -7.61 -6.07
N LEU A 27 5.14 -8.19 -5.07
CA LEU A 27 3.78 -8.70 -5.24
C LEU A 27 2.82 -7.51 -5.40
N LYS A 28 2.07 -7.48 -6.49
CA LYS A 28 1.17 -6.36 -6.84
C LYS A 28 -0.28 -6.77 -6.60
N ILE A 29 -1.00 -6.03 -5.76
CA ILE A 29 -2.39 -6.33 -5.40
C ILE A 29 -3.27 -5.10 -5.64
N VAL A 30 -4.38 -5.28 -6.36
CA VAL A 30 -5.38 -4.21 -6.46
C VAL A 30 -6.13 -4.16 -5.14
N MET A 31 -5.97 -3.08 -4.37
CA MET A 31 -6.50 -2.96 -3.01
C MET A 31 -6.68 -1.49 -2.63
N ASP A 32 -7.70 -1.23 -1.80
CA ASP A 32 -7.97 0.08 -1.20
C ASP A 32 -7.18 0.22 0.11
N ALA A 33 -6.53 1.37 0.31
CA ALA A 33 -5.77 1.64 1.52
C ALA A 33 -6.64 1.91 2.77
N THR A 34 -7.95 2.12 2.58
CA THR A 34 -8.94 2.26 3.68
C THR A 34 -9.48 0.91 4.19
N ASP A 35 -9.13 -0.19 3.52
CA ASP A 35 -9.58 -1.54 3.83
C ASP A 35 -8.52 -2.58 3.40
N LEU A 36 -7.41 -2.64 4.15
CA LEU A 36 -6.31 -3.54 3.86
C LEU A 36 -6.70 -4.98 4.19
N GLN A 37 -6.77 -5.83 3.17
CA GLN A 37 -7.06 -7.27 3.32
C GLN A 37 -5.81 -8.06 3.74
N LEU A 38 -5.02 -7.50 4.66
CA LEU A 38 -3.77 -8.01 5.19
C LEU A 38 -3.90 -8.24 6.70
N LEU A 39 -3.13 -9.19 7.22
CA LEU A 39 -3.14 -9.53 8.64
C LEU A 39 -2.52 -8.42 9.49
N ASP A 40 -2.92 -8.36 10.75
CA ASP A 40 -2.37 -7.45 11.74
C ASP A 40 -0.87 -7.73 11.96
N GLU A 41 -0.10 -6.70 12.35
CA GLU A 41 1.32 -6.80 12.76
C GLU A 41 2.21 -7.59 11.78
N THR A 42 1.93 -7.50 10.48
CA THR A 42 2.58 -8.31 9.45
C THR A 42 3.82 -7.63 8.87
N PHE A 43 3.89 -6.30 8.91
CA PHE A 43 4.93 -5.54 8.24
C PHE A 43 5.74 -4.69 9.20
N ALA A 44 7.03 -4.98 9.32
CA ALA A 44 7.95 -4.11 10.06
C ALA A 44 8.12 -2.70 9.43
N THR A 45 7.61 -2.45 8.22
CA THR A 45 7.71 -1.15 7.53
C THR A 45 6.59 -0.98 6.51
N VAL A 46 5.87 0.15 6.61
CA VAL A 46 4.92 0.61 5.59
C VAL A 46 5.39 1.95 5.03
N THR A 47 5.28 2.12 3.71
CA THR A 47 5.64 3.38 3.03
C THR A 47 4.48 3.85 2.16
N SER A 48 4.13 5.12 2.27
CA SER A 48 3.13 5.79 1.43
C SER A 48 3.78 6.98 0.73
N PHE A 49 3.75 7.01 -0.60
CA PHE A 49 4.35 8.08 -1.42
C PHE A 49 3.25 8.77 -2.22
N PHE A 50 2.98 10.03 -1.92
CA PHE A 50 1.96 10.88 -2.57
C PHE A 50 0.51 10.37 -2.53
N THR A 51 0.23 9.18 -1.98
CA THR A 51 -1.11 8.57 -1.90
C THR A 51 -2.14 9.48 -1.24
N LEU A 52 -1.81 10.08 -0.09
CA LEU A 52 -2.74 10.94 0.66
C LEU A 52 -3.14 12.23 -0.08
N MET A 53 -2.42 12.62 -1.14
CA MET A 53 -2.83 13.74 -2.00
C MET A 53 -4.07 13.41 -2.84
N TYR A 54 -4.33 12.13 -3.09
CA TYR A 54 -5.41 11.65 -3.94
C TYR A 54 -6.55 10.96 -3.15
N VAL A 55 -6.29 10.56 -1.91
CA VAL A 55 -7.32 10.08 -0.99
C VAL A 55 -8.10 11.27 -0.43
N LYS A 56 -9.43 11.13 -0.30
CA LYS A 56 -10.25 12.21 0.26
C LYS A 56 -9.85 12.47 1.71
N GLY A 57 -9.82 13.73 2.13
CA GLY A 57 -9.32 14.11 3.46
C GLY A 57 -10.01 13.39 4.63
N PHE A 58 -11.31 13.10 4.51
CA PHE A 58 -12.06 12.38 5.55
C PHE A 58 -11.73 10.87 5.63
N GLU A 59 -11.05 10.31 4.62
CA GLU A 59 -10.63 8.91 4.60
C GLU A 59 -9.20 8.73 5.14
N HIS A 60 -8.47 9.83 5.38
CA HIS A 60 -7.07 9.76 5.84
C HIS A 60 -6.95 9.05 7.19
N GLU A 61 -7.85 9.32 8.13
CA GLU A 61 -7.89 8.64 9.43
C GLU A 61 -7.99 7.13 9.24
N ARG A 62 -8.92 6.68 8.40
CA ARG A 62 -9.10 5.25 8.10
C ARG A 62 -7.85 4.62 7.46
N VAL A 63 -7.17 5.33 6.56
CA VAL A 63 -5.89 4.87 6.00
C VAL A 63 -4.83 4.70 7.09
N PHE A 64 -4.73 5.66 8.03
CA PHE A 64 -3.77 5.55 9.12
C PHE A 64 -4.09 4.43 10.10
N GLU A 65 -5.37 4.19 10.42
CA GLU A 65 -5.79 3.04 11.22
C GLU A 65 -5.35 1.72 10.59
N GLU A 66 -5.60 1.55 9.29
CA GLU A 66 -5.24 0.34 8.56
C GLU A 66 -3.73 0.16 8.46
N VAL A 67 -2.99 1.25 8.18
CA VAL A 67 -1.52 1.24 8.18
C VAL A 67 -0.98 0.86 9.56
N PHE A 68 -1.55 1.41 10.64
CA PHE A 68 -1.12 1.09 12.00
C PHE A 68 -1.45 -0.34 12.38
N ARG A 69 -2.59 -0.88 11.92
CA ARG A 69 -3.01 -2.25 12.20
C ARG A 69 -2.06 -3.29 11.58
N VAL A 70 -1.62 -3.05 10.34
CA VAL A 70 -0.76 -4.00 9.61
C VAL A 70 0.74 -3.82 9.91
N LEU A 71 1.13 -2.67 10.48
CA LEU A 71 2.46 -2.43 11.04
C LEU A 71 2.67 -3.32 12.27
#